data_AF-A0A0M6XYQ3-F1
#
_entry.id   AF-A0A0M6XYQ3-F1
#
_cell.length_a   1.000
_cell.length_b   1.000
_cell.length_c   1.000
_cell.angle_alpha   90.00
_cell.angle_beta   90.00
_cell.angle_gamma   90.00
#
_symmetry.space_group_name_H-M   'P 1'
#
loop_
_entity.id
_entity.type
_entity.pdbx_description
1 polymer ?
#
loop_
_entity_poly.entity_id
_entity_poly.type
_entity_poly.pdbx_seq_one_letter_code
_entity_poly.pdbx_strand_id
1 'polypeptide(L)'
;MSSLMTNASAMTALQTLRNTSANLAETQNRISTGYRVAGAEDNAAYWSIATTMRSDNMALSAVEDSLGLGAATVDVMYTAMDSTVDVMNEIKAKLVAARTPGVDRGKIQSDINELQNQLKSTAESAVFNGENWLSSDVTTVTSKEIVSSFTRVGGAVSVLTTTVDITATQLYDTTGGGTGILDRALTNGNVVDTIDISALTDSAADLTTLEGMISDVDEALGLITDSATLLGSTKKRVDLQKDFVSALIDSIDRGVGQLVDADMNKESTRLQALQTQQQLGIQALSIANQGSQNILSLFR
;
A
#
# COMPACT_ATOMS: atom_id res chain seq x y z
N MET A 1 54.33 34.60 38.55
CA MET A 1 55.28 35.21 37.60
C MET A 1 54.55 35.39 36.27
N SER A 2 54.16 36.62 35.91
CA SER A 2 53.57 36.91 34.60
C SER A 2 54.70 37.04 33.57
N SER A 3 54.79 36.07 32.66
CA SER A 3 55.67 36.20 31.48
C SER A 3 55.05 37.21 30.52
N LEU A 4 55.85 38.18 30.05
CA LEU A 4 55.41 39.18 29.08
C LEU A 4 55.17 38.59 27.68
N MET A 5 55.78 37.43 27.41
CA MET A 5 55.74 36.75 26.11
C MET A 5 54.67 35.65 26.06
N THR A 6 54.10 35.26 27.20
CA THR A 6 53.12 34.17 27.31
C THR A 6 52.00 34.56 28.27
N ASN A 7 50.87 34.97 27.71
CA ASN A 7 49.67 35.31 28.46
C ASN A 7 48.85 34.03 28.75
N ALA A 8 49.14 33.38 29.88
CA ALA A 8 48.48 32.14 30.28
C ALA A 8 46.96 32.29 30.47
N SER A 9 46.47 33.43 30.98
CA SER A 9 45.03 33.65 31.16
C SER A 9 44.31 33.85 29.83
N ALA A 10 44.93 34.54 28.86
CA ALA A 10 44.38 34.64 27.50
C ALA A 10 44.40 33.30 26.76
N MET A 11 45.42 32.45 26.94
CA MET A 11 45.45 31.11 26.34
C MET A 11 44.32 30.21 26.88
N THR A 12 44.09 30.21 28.20
CA THR A 12 42.99 29.47 28.81
C THR A 12 41.63 30.01 28.36
N ALA A 13 41.45 31.33 28.29
CA ALA A 13 40.23 31.95 27.78
C ALA A 13 39.98 31.59 26.31
N LEU A 14 41.03 31.57 25.47
CA LEU A 14 40.95 31.17 24.07
C LEU A 14 40.60 29.69 23.91
N GLN A 15 41.15 28.80 24.75
CA GLN A 15 40.81 27.38 24.75
C GLN A 15 39.33 27.16 25.11
N THR A 16 38.83 27.87 26.13
CA THR A 16 37.41 27.85 26.49
C THR A 16 36.54 28.39 25.36
N LEU A 17 36.93 29.48 24.70
CA LEU A 17 36.19 30.06 23.57
C LEU A 17 36.16 29.13 22.34
N ARG A 18 37.25 28.40 22.08
CA ARG A 18 37.29 27.37 21.03
C ARG A 18 36.35 26.21 21.37
N ASN A 19 36.33 25.77 22.62
CA ASN A 19 35.41 24.72 23.07
C ASN A 19 33.94 25.16 22.99
N THR A 20 33.60 26.40 23.39
CA THR A 20 32.22 26.90 23.26
C THR A 20 31.81 27.07 21.80
N SER A 21 32.72 27.53 20.95
CA SER A 21 32.47 27.66 19.50
C SER A 21 32.28 26.30 18.82
N ALA A 22 33.05 25.28 19.22
CA ALA A 22 32.86 23.90 18.73
C ALA A 22 31.49 23.32 19.17
N ASN A 23 31.12 23.49 20.44
CA ASN A 23 29.80 23.08 20.94
C ASN A 23 28.65 23.82 20.24
N LEU A 24 28.83 25.11 19.94
CA LEU A 24 27.85 25.92 19.21
C LEU A 24 27.64 25.39 17.79
N ALA A 25 28.72 25.06 17.07
CA ALA A 25 28.63 24.46 15.75
C ALA A 25 27.94 23.09 15.78
N GLU A 26 28.22 22.26 16.79
CA GLU A 26 27.55 20.96 16.96
C GLU A 26 26.05 21.12 17.23
N THR A 27 25.65 21.99 18.17
CA THR A 27 24.23 22.26 18.45
C THR A 27 23.53 22.88 17.22
N GLN A 28 24.20 23.75 16.45
CA GLN A 28 23.66 24.25 15.19
C GLN A 28 23.43 23.14 14.17
N ASN A 29 24.38 22.21 14.02
CA ASN A 29 24.23 21.05 13.14
C ASN A 29 23.07 20.14 13.58
N ARG A 30 22.91 19.91 14.89
CA ARG A 30 21.79 19.13 15.44
C ARG A 30 20.44 19.81 15.23
N ILE A 31 20.36 21.13 15.39
CA ILE A 31 19.13 21.90 15.10
C ILE A 31 18.84 21.90 13.60
N SER A 32 19.87 22.04 12.76
CA SER A 32 19.70 22.06 11.30
C SER A 32 19.29 20.70 10.73
N THR A 33 19.79 19.60 11.30
CA THR A 33 19.49 18.23 10.83
C THR A 33 18.30 17.61 11.55
N GLY A 34 17.93 18.12 12.72
CA GLY A 34 16.94 17.51 13.61
C GLY A 34 17.45 16.27 14.34
N TYR A 35 18.66 15.79 14.05
CA TYR A 35 19.20 14.54 14.58
C TYR A 35 20.28 14.78 15.64
N ARG A 36 20.24 13.99 16.70
CA ARG A 36 21.30 13.85 17.70
C ARG A 36 22.48 13.04 17.16
N VAL A 37 22.21 12.07 16.28
CA VAL A 37 23.21 11.21 15.62
C VAL A 37 23.01 11.33 14.11
N ALA A 38 23.65 12.30 13.47
CA ALA A 38 23.47 12.55 12.04
C ALA A 38 24.34 11.61 11.19
N GLY A 39 25.56 11.33 11.64
CA GLY A 39 26.53 10.49 10.94
C GLY A 39 27.03 9.30 11.76
N ALA A 40 27.72 8.38 11.08
CA ALA A 40 28.42 7.26 11.74
C ALA A 40 29.54 7.74 12.68
N GLU A 41 30.06 8.96 12.44
CA GLU A 41 31.05 9.62 13.29
C GLU A 41 30.50 9.97 14.69
N ASP A 42 29.20 10.28 14.78
CA ASP A 42 28.55 10.64 16.05
C ASP A 42 28.31 9.40 16.92
N ASN A 43 27.78 8.33 16.31
CA ASN A 43 27.62 7.02 16.92
C ASN A 43 27.34 5.93 15.88
N ALA A 44 28.36 5.15 15.52
CA ALA A 44 28.25 4.12 14.50
C ALA A 44 27.18 3.06 14.80
N ALA A 45 26.99 2.67 16.07
CA ALA A 45 26.03 1.63 16.43
C ALA A 45 24.57 2.10 16.25
N TYR A 46 24.22 3.25 16.83
CA TYR A 46 22.86 3.80 16.66
C TYR A 46 22.59 4.22 15.22
N TRP A 47 23.57 4.80 14.54
CA TRP A 47 23.44 5.20 13.14
C TRP A 47 23.21 3.98 12.23
N SER A 48 23.95 2.88 12.42
CA SER A 48 23.77 1.67 11.62
C SER A 48 22.39 1.04 11.82
N ILE A 49 21.93 0.92 13.07
CA ILE A 49 20.60 0.36 13.38
C ILE A 49 19.50 1.23 12.75
N ALA A 50 19.58 2.55 12.95
CA ALA A 50 18.61 3.48 12.40
C ALA A 50 18.61 3.49 10.87
N THR A 51 19.77 3.38 10.23
CA THR A 51 19.88 3.30 8.76
C THR A 51 19.22 2.02 8.24
N THR A 52 19.45 0.88 8.89
CA THR A 52 18.77 -0.37 8.53
C THR A 52 17.26 -0.30 8.74
N MET A 53 16.79 0.31 9.83
CA MET A 53 15.36 0.48 10.10
C MET A 53 14.68 1.45 9.13
N ARG A 54 15.34 2.54 8.74
CA ARG A 54 14.87 3.45 7.67
C ARG A 54 14.81 2.74 6.32
N SER A 55 15.81 1.91 6.01
CA SER A 55 15.80 1.08 4.81
C SER A 55 14.63 0.08 4.80
N ASP A 56 14.36 -0.54 5.95
CA ASP A 56 13.24 -1.47 6.09
C ASP A 56 11.91 -0.73 5.96
N ASN A 57 11.81 0.51 6.47
CA ASN A 57 10.63 1.36 6.29
C ASN A 57 10.39 1.72 4.81
N MET A 58 11.44 2.09 4.05
CA MET A 58 11.31 2.30 2.60
C MET A 58 10.81 1.05 1.87
N ALA A 59 11.26 -0.13 2.28
CA ALA A 59 10.79 -1.39 1.70
C ALA A 59 9.33 -1.70 2.08
N LEU A 60 8.92 -1.40 3.32
CA LEU A 60 7.53 -1.50 3.78
C LEU A 60 6.62 -0.53 3.02
N SER A 61 7.06 0.69 2.74
CA SER A 61 6.32 1.65 1.91
C SER A 61 6.12 1.14 0.48
N ALA A 62 7.13 0.51 -0.13
CA ALA A 62 6.96 -0.13 -1.43
C ALA A 62 5.97 -1.31 -1.39
N VAL A 63 5.91 -2.04 -0.26
CA VAL A 63 4.89 -3.08 -0.04
C VAL A 63 3.51 -2.47 0.18
N GLU A 64 3.39 -1.33 0.86
CA GLU A 64 2.12 -0.60 1.00
C GLU A 64 1.59 -0.14 -0.36
N ASP A 65 2.44 0.41 -1.23
CA ASP A 65 2.07 0.79 -2.59
C ASP A 65 1.59 -0.42 -3.41
N SER A 66 2.30 -1.55 -3.29
CA SER A 66 1.91 -2.79 -3.96
C SER A 66 0.62 -3.39 -3.41
N LEU A 67 0.37 -3.30 -2.10
CA LEU A 67 -0.89 -3.66 -1.46
C LEU A 67 -2.03 -2.76 -1.95
N GLY A 68 -1.76 -1.46 -2.12
CA GLY A 68 -2.71 -0.50 -2.69
C GLY A 68 -3.07 -0.83 -4.14
N LEU A 69 -2.09 -1.22 -4.95
CA LEU A 69 -2.32 -1.68 -6.32
C LEU A 69 -3.17 -2.97 -6.33
N GLY A 70 -2.87 -3.92 -5.45
CA GLY A 70 -3.64 -5.16 -5.31
C GLY A 70 -5.06 -4.97 -4.74
N ALA A 71 -5.25 -3.99 -3.85
CA ALA A 71 -6.58 -3.62 -3.38
C ALA A 71 -7.41 -3.03 -4.52
N ALA A 72 -6.81 -2.17 -5.34
CA ALA A 72 -7.45 -1.56 -6.49
C ALA A 72 -7.81 -2.58 -7.58
N THR A 73 -6.94 -3.57 -7.87
CA THR A 73 -7.29 -4.66 -8.79
C THR A 73 -8.52 -5.41 -8.29
N VAL A 74 -8.50 -5.86 -7.03
CA VAL A 74 -9.62 -6.63 -6.43
C VAL A 74 -10.91 -5.81 -6.42
N ASP A 75 -10.84 -4.49 -6.19
CA ASP A 75 -12.01 -3.61 -6.17
C ASP A 75 -12.67 -3.44 -7.54
N VAL A 76 -11.87 -3.32 -8.61
CA VAL A 76 -12.36 -3.31 -10.00
C VAL A 76 -13.03 -4.64 -10.34
N MET A 77 -12.41 -5.76 -9.98
CA MET A 77 -12.97 -7.09 -10.19
C MET A 77 -14.28 -7.30 -9.41
N TYR A 78 -14.34 -6.84 -8.16
CA TYR A 78 -15.55 -6.92 -7.32
C TYR A 78 -16.70 -6.07 -7.89
N THR A 79 -16.41 -4.85 -8.34
CA THR A 79 -17.42 -3.97 -8.95
C THR A 79 -17.99 -4.57 -10.25
N ALA A 80 -17.12 -5.18 -11.07
CA ALA A 80 -17.56 -5.88 -12.27
C ALA A 80 -18.41 -7.13 -11.94
N MET A 81 -18.07 -7.86 -10.88
CA MET A 81 -18.91 -8.97 -10.40
C MET A 81 -20.29 -8.49 -9.90
N ASP A 82 -20.35 -7.39 -9.15
CA ASP A 82 -21.62 -6.83 -8.67
C ASP A 82 -22.55 -6.46 -9.83
N SER A 83 -22.01 -5.76 -10.84
CA SER A 83 -22.76 -5.48 -12.07
C SER A 83 -23.17 -6.75 -12.84
N THR A 84 -22.37 -7.82 -12.77
CA THR A 84 -22.71 -9.12 -13.38
C THR A 84 -23.88 -9.77 -12.64
N VAL A 85 -23.94 -9.69 -11.31
CA VAL A 85 -25.07 -10.18 -10.51
C VAL A 85 -26.36 -9.46 -10.89
N ASP A 86 -26.33 -8.13 -11.04
CA ASP A 86 -27.50 -7.35 -11.44
C ASP A 86 -28.03 -7.78 -12.82
N VAL A 87 -27.16 -7.88 -13.82
CA VAL A 87 -27.55 -8.30 -15.18
C VAL A 87 -28.06 -9.75 -15.18
N MET A 88 -27.47 -10.64 -14.38
CA MET A 88 -27.94 -12.02 -14.23
C MET A 88 -29.34 -12.10 -13.59
N ASN A 89 -29.65 -11.23 -12.63
CA ASN A 89 -31.00 -11.11 -12.08
C ASN A 89 -32.01 -10.64 -13.14
N GLU A 90 -31.61 -9.74 -14.04
CA GLU A 90 -32.45 -9.34 -15.17
C GLU A 90 -32.68 -10.49 -16.16
N ILE A 91 -31.64 -11.26 -16.51
CA ILE A 91 -31.78 -12.47 -17.35
C ILE A 91 -32.75 -13.45 -16.70
N LYS A 92 -32.62 -13.72 -15.40
CA LYS A 92 -33.56 -14.57 -14.67
C LYS A 92 -35.00 -14.05 -14.78
N ALA A 93 -35.21 -12.75 -14.58
CA ALA A 93 -36.54 -12.15 -14.69
C ALA A 93 -37.12 -12.31 -16.10
N LYS A 94 -36.30 -12.17 -17.15
CA LYS A 94 -36.69 -12.40 -18.55
C LYS A 94 -37.04 -13.86 -18.83
N LEU A 95 -36.27 -14.82 -18.31
CA LEU A 95 -36.55 -16.25 -18.42
C LEU A 95 -37.84 -16.64 -17.69
N VAL A 96 -38.10 -16.07 -16.51
CA VAL A 96 -39.37 -16.26 -15.79
C VAL A 96 -40.53 -15.65 -16.58
N ALA A 97 -40.35 -14.48 -17.20
CA ALA A 97 -41.38 -13.89 -18.05
C ALA A 97 -41.69 -14.77 -19.28
N ALA A 98 -40.68 -15.42 -19.86
CA ALA A 98 -40.83 -16.34 -20.99
C ALA A 98 -41.66 -17.60 -20.67
N ARG A 99 -41.88 -17.91 -19.38
CA ARG A 99 -42.75 -19.00 -18.92
C ARG A 99 -44.24 -18.70 -19.12
N THR A 100 -44.61 -17.42 -19.22
CA THR A 100 -46.02 -17.04 -19.35
C THR A 100 -46.56 -17.48 -20.71
N PRO A 101 -47.66 -18.27 -20.76
CA PRO A 101 -48.23 -18.72 -22.04
C PRO A 101 -48.64 -17.55 -22.93
N GLY A 102 -48.40 -17.68 -24.24
CA GLY A 102 -48.78 -16.66 -25.23
C GLY A 102 -47.84 -15.46 -25.35
N VAL A 103 -46.65 -15.51 -24.73
CA VAL A 103 -45.60 -14.50 -24.88
C VAL A 103 -44.69 -14.81 -26.08
N ASP A 104 -44.27 -13.77 -26.80
CA ASP A 104 -43.33 -13.87 -27.92
C ASP A 104 -41.89 -14.05 -27.40
N ARG A 105 -41.46 -15.31 -27.31
CA ARG A 105 -40.14 -15.70 -26.80
C ARG A 105 -38.99 -15.26 -27.71
N GLY A 106 -39.25 -14.99 -28.99
CA GLY A 106 -38.25 -14.41 -29.90
C GLY A 106 -37.87 -12.98 -29.51
N LYS A 107 -38.83 -12.19 -29.05
CA LYS A 107 -38.55 -10.83 -28.53
C LYS A 107 -37.85 -10.86 -27.18
N ILE A 108 -38.23 -11.77 -26.29
CA ILE A 108 -37.51 -11.95 -25.01
C ILE A 108 -36.09 -12.44 -25.27
N GLN A 109 -35.86 -13.32 -26.25
CA GLN A 109 -34.51 -13.72 -26.64
C GLN A 109 -33.66 -12.54 -27.11
N SER A 110 -34.25 -11.57 -27.84
CA SER A 110 -33.51 -10.37 -28.24
C SER A 110 -33.04 -9.55 -27.04
N ASP A 111 -33.88 -9.44 -25.99
CA ASP A 111 -33.50 -8.77 -24.75
C ASP A 111 -32.42 -9.58 -24.01
N ILE A 112 -32.55 -10.92 -23.94
CA ILE A 112 -31.57 -11.80 -23.30
C ILE A 112 -30.21 -11.72 -24.01
N ASN A 113 -30.19 -11.70 -25.35
CA ASN A 113 -28.97 -11.54 -26.14
C ASN A 113 -28.24 -10.23 -25.80
N GLU A 114 -28.99 -9.13 -25.61
CA GLU A 114 -28.39 -7.85 -25.23
C GLU A 114 -27.81 -7.90 -23.80
N LEU A 115 -28.51 -8.53 -22.86
CA LEU A 115 -28.02 -8.73 -21.50
C LEU A 115 -26.78 -9.64 -21.48
N GLN A 116 -26.73 -10.69 -22.31
CA GLN A 116 -25.53 -11.53 -22.49
C GLN A 116 -24.35 -10.74 -23.07
N ASN A 117 -24.59 -9.89 -24.07
CA ASN A 117 -23.57 -8.99 -24.60
C ASN A 117 -23.07 -8.01 -23.54
N GLN A 118 -23.96 -7.51 -22.68
CA GLN A 118 -23.60 -6.63 -21.57
C GLN A 118 -22.75 -7.37 -20.53
N LEU A 119 -23.09 -8.62 -20.15
CA LEU A 119 -22.26 -9.44 -19.26
C LEU A 119 -20.84 -9.60 -19.81
N LYS A 120 -20.73 -9.93 -21.10
CA LYS A 120 -19.45 -10.08 -21.78
C LYS A 120 -18.67 -8.77 -21.79
N SER A 121 -19.31 -7.65 -22.12
CA SER A 121 -18.69 -6.33 -22.11
C SER A 121 -18.22 -5.93 -20.71
N THR A 122 -19.01 -6.19 -19.67
CA THR A 122 -18.63 -5.91 -18.26
C THR A 122 -17.43 -6.75 -17.84
N ALA A 123 -17.43 -8.04 -18.18
CA ALA A 123 -16.31 -8.92 -17.88
C ALA A 123 -15.04 -8.52 -18.64
N GLU A 124 -15.13 -8.15 -19.92
CA GLU A 124 -13.99 -7.69 -20.73
C GLU A 124 -13.47 -6.31 -20.29
N SER A 125 -14.35 -5.44 -19.78
CA SER A 125 -14.00 -4.08 -19.33
C SER A 125 -13.37 -4.05 -17.92
N ALA A 126 -13.41 -5.15 -17.18
CA ALA A 126 -12.81 -5.31 -15.85
C ALA A 126 -11.27 -5.40 -15.92
N VAL A 127 -10.62 -4.40 -16.53
CA VAL A 127 -9.17 -4.33 -16.72
C VAL A 127 -8.57 -3.33 -15.74
N PHE A 128 -7.56 -3.78 -15.00
CA PHE A 128 -6.73 -2.89 -14.21
C PHE A 128 -5.26 -3.20 -14.45
N ASN A 129 -4.47 -2.16 -14.76
CA ASN A 129 -3.04 -2.28 -15.08
C ASN A 129 -2.72 -3.34 -16.18
N GLY A 130 -3.63 -3.51 -17.15
CA GLY A 130 -3.47 -4.48 -18.24
C GLY A 130 -3.81 -5.93 -17.88
N GLU A 131 -4.27 -6.19 -16.64
CA GLU A 131 -4.76 -7.50 -16.23
C GLU A 131 -6.29 -7.51 -16.10
N ASN A 132 -6.90 -8.61 -16.54
CA ASN A 132 -8.30 -8.93 -16.31
C ASN A 132 -8.36 -10.28 -15.58
N TRP A 133 -9.04 -10.35 -14.44
CA TRP A 133 -9.18 -11.59 -13.67
C TRP A 133 -10.54 -12.28 -13.89
N LEU A 134 -11.52 -11.57 -14.47
CA LEU A 134 -12.86 -12.10 -14.78
C LEU A 134 -12.90 -12.74 -16.17
N SER A 135 -12.06 -12.30 -17.09
CA SER A 135 -11.89 -12.84 -18.44
C SER A 135 -10.42 -13.17 -18.65
N SER A 136 -10.03 -14.42 -18.39
CA SER A 136 -8.63 -14.85 -18.48
C SER A 136 -8.50 -16.32 -18.89
N ASP A 137 -7.37 -16.66 -19.52
CA ASP A 137 -7.05 -18.03 -19.92
C ASP A 137 -6.50 -18.84 -18.73
N VAL A 138 -7.30 -19.78 -18.23
CA VAL A 138 -6.97 -20.65 -17.09
C VAL A 138 -6.08 -21.84 -17.47
N THR A 139 -5.82 -22.09 -18.76
CA THR A 139 -4.88 -23.15 -19.15
C THR A 139 -3.43 -22.85 -18.75
N THR A 140 -3.11 -21.59 -18.43
CA THR A 140 -1.76 -21.14 -18.06
C THR A 140 -1.66 -20.43 -16.71
N VAL A 141 -2.74 -19.85 -16.18
CA VAL A 141 -2.74 -19.10 -14.92
C VAL A 141 -3.83 -19.61 -13.99
N THR A 142 -3.45 -20.45 -13.02
CA THR A 142 -4.38 -21.00 -12.01
C THR A 142 -4.57 -20.07 -10.81
N SER A 143 -3.70 -19.08 -10.64
CA SER A 143 -3.74 -18.16 -9.50
C SER A 143 -3.04 -16.83 -9.77
N LYS A 144 -3.62 -15.73 -9.31
CA LYS A 144 -2.93 -14.42 -9.23
C LYS A 144 -2.38 -14.22 -7.83
N GLU A 145 -1.21 -13.60 -7.76
CA GLU A 145 -0.55 -13.30 -6.49
C GLU A 145 -0.63 -11.81 -6.21
N ILE A 146 -1.21 -11.46 -5.06
CA ILE A 146 -1.16 -10.11 -4.52
C ILE A 146 -0.03 -10.09 -3.49
N VAL A 147 0.87 -9.11 -3.58
CA VAL A 147 1.88 -8.89 -2.53
C VAL A 147 1.18 -8.64 -1.21
N SER A 148 1.46 -9.47 -0.20
CA SER A 148 0.78 -9.43 1.09
C SER A 148 1.66 -8.94 2.22
N SER A 149 2.95 -9.28 2.27
CA SER A 149 3.76 -8.86 3.42
C SER A 149 5.24 -8.77 3.09
N PHE A 150 5.92 -7.86 3.79
CA PHE A 150 7.37 -7.78 3.84
C PHE A 150 7.84 -8.47 5.12
N THR A 151 8.74 -9.44 5.01
CA THR A 151 9.42 -9.99 6.18
C THR A 151 10.92 -10.00 5.98
N ARG A 152 11.62 -9.67 7.06
CA ARG A 152 13.08 -9.74 7.12
C ARG A 152 13.45 -10.66 8.28
N VAL A 153 13.85 -11.88 7.96
CA VAL A 153 14.30 -12.89 8.94
C VAL A 153 15.75 -13.23 8.63
N GLY A 154 16.64 -13.03 9.61
CA GLY A 154 18.06 -13.39 9.47
C GLY A 154 18.84 -12.59 8.42
N GLY A 155 18.37 -11.42 8.01
CA GLY A 155 19.03 -10.56 7.02
C GLY A 155 18.60 -10.82 5.56
N ALA A 156 17.82 -11.87 5.29
CA ALA A 156 17.16 -12.07 4.01
C ALA A 156 15.82 -11.32 3.96
N VAL A 157 15.57 -10.67 2.84
CA VAL A 157 14.31 -9.95 2.55
C VAL A 157 13.43 -10.87 1.72
N SER A 158 12.20 -11.14 2.17
CA SER A 158 11.20 -11.82 1.37
C SER A 158 9.86 -11.07 1.37
N VAL A 159 9.21 -11.10 0.21
CA VAL A 159 7.85 -10.64 0.02
C VAL A 159 6.96 -11.87 0.03
N LEU A 160 6.06 -11.97 1.01
CA LEU A 160 4.99 -12.96 0.98
C LEU A 160 3.90 -12.46 0.03
N THR A 161 3.35 -13.38 -0.74
CA THR A 161 2.20 -13.15 -1.61
C THR A 161 1.00 -13.90 -1.07
N THR A 162 -0.18 -13.33 -1.31
CA THR A 162 -1.47 -13.96 -1.10
C THR A 162 -2.00 -14.38 -2.44
N THR A 163 -2.21 -15.68 -2.58
CA THR A 163 -2.76 -16.30 -3.78
C THR A 163 -4.28 -16.09 -3.83
N VAL A 164 -4.77 -15.53 -4.94
CA VAL A 164 -6.18 -15.49 -5.32
C VAL A 164 -6.37 -16.55 -6.39
N ASP A 165 -7.26 -17.51 -6.12
CA ASP A 165 -7.61 -18.54 -7.07
C ASP A 165 -8.52 -17.96 -8.16
N ILE A 166 -8.02 -17.94 -9.39
CA ILE A 166 -8.75 -17.38 -10.55
C ILE A 166 -9.78 -18.39 -11.07
N THR A 167 -9.56 -19.69 -10.83
CA THR A 167 -10.46 -20.74 -11.32
C THR A 167 -11.86 -20.65 -10.70
N ALA A 168 -11.92 -20.15 -9.47
CA ALA A 168 -13.16 -19.92 -8.74
C ALA A 168 -13.75 -18.52 -8.93
N THR A 169 -13.10 -17.61 -9.67
CA THR A 169 -13.53 -16.21 -9.82
C THR A 169 -13.72 -15.75 -11.27
N GLN A 170 -13.35 -16.57 -12.25
CA GLN A 170 -13.52 -16.25 -13.66
C GLN A 170 -14.99 -16.35 -14.13
N LEU A 171 -15.41 -15.38 -14.93
CA LEU A 171 -16.71 -15.38 -15.59
C LEU A 171 -16.63 -16.00 -16.98
N TYR A 172 -15.59 -15.66 -17.76
CA TYR A 172 -15.41 -16.10 -19.14
C TYR A 172 -14.01 -16.67 -19.38
N ASP A 173 -13.93 -17.72 -20.20
CA ASP A 173 -12.68 -18.28 -20.71
C ASP A 173 -12.43 -17.74 -22.12
N THR A 174 -11.32 -17.03 -22.31
CA THR A 174 -10.98 -16.41 -23.60
C THR A 174 -10.59 -17.39 -24.70
N THR A 175 -10.42 -18.67 -24.34
CA THR A 175 -9.81 -19.71 -25.19
C THR A 175 -10.81 -20.79 -25.63
N GLY A 176 -12.09 -20.64 -25.28
CA GLY A 176 -13.18 -21.53 -25.70
C GLY A 176 -13.18 -22.90 -24.99
N GLY A 177 -12.55 -22.98 -23.82
CA GLY A 177 -12.51 -24.19 -22.99
C GLY A 177 -13.76 -24.43 -22.14
N GLY A 178 -14.67 -23.44 -22.03
CA GLY A 178 -15.90 -23.58 -21.25
C GLY A 178 -15.66 -23.72 -19.75
N THR A 179 -14.61 -23.08 -19.21
CA THR A 179 -14.24 -23.18 -17.79
C THR A 179 -14.75 -22.03 -16.93
N GLY A 180 -15.16 -20.92 -17.54
CA GLY A 180 -15.74 -19.76 -16.86
C GLY A 180 -17.13 -20.04 -16.29
N ILE A 181 -17.53 -19.34 -15.22
CA ILE A 181 -18.86 -19.53 -14.59
C ILE A 181 -20.00 -19.34 -15.60
N LEU A 182 -19.84 -18.46 -16.59
CA LEU A 182 -20.85 -18.14 -17.60
C LEU A 182 -20.70 -18.93 -18.92
N ASP A 183 -19.52 -19.50 -19.17
CA ASP A 183 -19.18 -20.28 -20.39
C ASP A 183 -19.18 -21.81 -20.15
N ARG A 184 -19.30 -22.24 -18.89
CA ARG A 184 -19.41 -23.66 -18.51
C ARG A 184 -20.84 -24.18 -18.68
N ALA A 185 -20.96 -25.43 -19.12
CA ALA A 185 -22.21 -26.18 -19.02
C ALA A 185 -22.51 -26.49 -17.53
N LEU A 186 -23.64 -25.99 -17.05
CA LEU A 186 -24.09 -26.15 -15.66
C LEU A 186 -24.82 -27.48 -15.46
N THR A 187 -25.44 -27.71 -14.30
CA THR A 187 -26.00 -29.02 -13.94
C THR A 187 -26.98 -29.57 -14.97
N ASN A 188 -27.76 -28.70 -15.64
CA ASN A 188 -28.70 -29.13 -16.67
C ASN A 188 -28.15 -29.05 -18.11
N GLY A 189 -26.85 -28.77 -18.26
CA GLY A 189 -26.13 -28.76 -19.53
C GLY A 189 -26.29 -27.49 -20.36
N ASN A 190 -26.99 -26.47 -19.86
CA ASN A 190 -27.06 -25.17 -20.53
C ASN A 190 -25.86 -24.30 -20.15
N VAL A 191 -25.46 -23.44 -21.08
CA VAL A 191 -24.42 -22.43 -20.91
C VAL A 191 -25.10 -21.07 -20.89
N VAL A 192 -24.85 -20.25 -19.85
CA VAL A 192 -25.53 -18.96 -19.66
C VAL A 192 -25.25 -18.01 -20.82
N ASP A 193 -24.03 -18.02 -21.35
CA ASP A 193 -23.63 -17.19 -22.51
C ASP A 193 -24.40 -17.54 -23.80
N THR A 194 -24.85 -18.80 -23.95
CA THR A 194 -25.49 -19.28 -25.18
C THR A 194 -26.95 -19.71 -24.97
N ILE A 195 -27.61 -19.24 -23.90
CA ILE A 195 -29.03 -19.52 -23.68
C ILE A 195 -29.84 -19.04 -24.89
N ASP A 196 -30.56 -19.95 -25.53
CA ASP A 196 -31.49 -19.66 -26.62
C ASP A 196 -32.88 -20.25 -26.32
N ILE A 197 -33.85 -19.36 -26.11
CA ILE A 197 -35.27 -19.67 -25.88
C ILE A 197 -36.13 -19.46 -27.13
N SER A 198 -35.56 -19.03 -28.26
CA SER A 198 -36.29 -18.65 -29.47
C SER A 198 -37.04 -19.80 -30.14
N ALA A 199 -36.53 -21.02 -30.00
CA ALA A 199 -37.13 -22.24 -30.56
C ALA A 199 -38.13 -22.94 -29.63
N LEU A 200 -38.25 -22.51 -28.37
CA LEU A 200 -39.10 -23.15 -27.36
C LEU A 200 -40.58 -22.78 -27.56
N THR A 201 -41.49 -23.74 -27.40
CA THR A 201 -42.95 -23.57 -27.49
C THR A 201 -43.66 -23.78 -26.14
N ASP A 202 -44.99 -23.64 -26.08
CA ASP A 202 -45.79 -23.91 -24.86
C ASP A 202 -45.95 -25.42 -24.56
N SER A 203 -45.15 -26.28 -25.21
CA SER A 203 -45.08 -27.72 -24.90
C SER A 203 -44.57 -27.97 -23.49
N ALA A 204 -45.11 -29.01 -22.82
CA ALA A 204 -44.67 -29.40 -21.49
C ALA A 204 -43.17 -29.72 -21.41
N ALA A 205 -42.59 -30.28 -22.49
CA ALA A 205 -41.15 -30.55 -22.58
C ALA A 205 -40.32 -29.26 -22.63
N ASP A 206 -40.77 -28.26 -23.39
CA ASP A 206 -40.08 -26.98 -23.55
C ASP A 206 -40.16 -26.13 -22.27
N LEU A 207 -41.26 -26.25 -21.53
CA LEU A 207 -41.39 -25.65 -20.20
C LEU A 207 -40.44 -26.28 -19.19
N THR A 208 -40.22 -27.60 -19.24
CA THR A 208 -39.21 -28.27 -18.39
C THR A 208 -37.79 -27.82 -18.76
N THR A 209 -37.49 -27.63 -20.05
CA THR A 209 -36.20 -27.06 -20.48
C THR A 209 -36.01 -25.64 -19.97
N LEU A 210 -37.04 -24.79 -20.04
CA LEU A 210 -36.99 -23.42 -19.51
C LEU A 210 -36.81 -23.39 -17.98
N GLU A 211 -37.45 -24.30 -17.24
CA GLU A 211 -37.20 -24.47 -15.80
C GLU A 211 -35.76 -24.91 -15.51
N GLY A 212 -35.17 -25.77 -16.35
CA GLY A 212 -33.76 -26.11 -16.31
C GLY A 212 -32.84 -24.91 -16.53
N MET A 213 -33.13 -24.06 -17.52
CA MET A 213 -32.37 -22.83 -17.80
C MET A 213 -32.45 -21.84 -16.64
N ILE A 214 -33.62 -21.67 -16.01
CA ILE A 214 -33.77 -20.81 -14.82
C ILE A 214 -32.94 -21.38 -13.65
N SER A 215 -32.95 -22.71 -13.46
CA SER A 215 -32.14 -23.37 -12.43
C SER A 215 -30.65 -23.20 -12.66
N ASP A 216 -30.18 -23.29 -13.91
CA ASP A 216 -28.78 -23.07 -14.27
C ASP A 216 -28.39 -21.60 -14.03
N VAL A 217 -29.22 -20.63 -14.42
CA VAL A 217 -28.97 -19.20 -14.13
C VAL A 217 -28.89 -18.96 -12.62
N ASP A 218 -29.70 -19.66 -11.82
CA ASP A 218 -29.64 -19.60 -10.35
C ASP A 218 -28.37 -20.24 -9.78
N GLU A 219 -27.91 -21.35 -10.36
CA GLU A 219 -26.62 -21.97 -10.01
C GLU A 219 -25.46 -21.02 -10.34
N ALA A 220 -25.46 -20.42 -11.53
CA ALA A 220 -24.47 -19.43 -11.93
C ALA A 220 -24.45 -18.20 -11.01
N LEU A 221 -25.63 -17.69 -10.63
CA LEU A 221 -25.75 -16.61 -9.64
C LEU A 221 -25.16 -17.00 -8.29
N GLY A 222 -25.38 -18.25 -7.83
CA GLY A 222 -24.75 -18.79 -6.62
C GLY A 222 -23.23 -18.78 -6.72
N LEU A 223 -22.68 -19.27 -7.82
CA LEU A 223 -21.23 -19.30 -8.07
C LEU A 223 -20.62 -17.89 -8.18
N ILE A 224 -21.29 -16.94 -8.85
CA ILE A 224 -20.84 -15.54 -8.93
C ILE A 224 -20.87 -14.91 -7.54
N THR A 225 -21.89 -15.20 -6.73
CA THR A 225 -21.99 -14.70 -5.36
C THR A 225 -20.86 -15.25 -4.50
N ASP A 226 -20.58 -16.56 -4.58
CA ASP A 226 -19.44 -17.18 -3.88
C ASP A 226 -18.11 -16.55 -4.31
N SER A 227 -17.93 -16.30 -5.61
CA SER A 227 -16.76 -15.59 -6.16
C SER A 227 -16.63 -14.18 -5.60
N ALA A 228 -17.75 -13.44 -5.54
CA ALA A 228 -17.80 -12.09 -4.98
C ALA A 228 -17.49 -12.09 -3.48
N THR A 229 -17.93 -13.11 -2.72
CA THR A 229 -17.55 -13.27 -1.31
C THR A 229 -16.06 -13.54 -1.13
N LEU A 230 -15.45 -14.32 -2.03
CA LEU A 230 -14.01 -14.59 -2.03
C LEU A 230 -13.21 -13.31 -2.32
N LEU A 231 -13.60 -12.53 -3.34
CA LEU A 231 -12.98 -11.23 -3.64
C LEU A 231 -13.18 -10.24 -2.48
N GLY A 232 -14.38 -10.17 -1.90
CA GLY A 232 -14.67 -9.29 -0.76
C GLY A 232 -13.85 -9.65 0.48
N SER A 233 -13.70 -10.94 0.79
CA SER A 233 -12.83 -11.40 1.89
C SER A 233 -11.35 -11.11 1.62
N THR A 234 -10.92 -11.23 0.36
CA THR A 234 -9.56 -10.90 -0.09
C THR A 234 -9.29 -9.41 0.04
N LYS A 235 -10.21 -8.55 -0.42
CA LYS A 235 -10.14 -7.09 -0.25
C LYS A 235 -9.97 -6.73 1.22
N LYS A 236 -10.84 -7.26 2.09
CA LYS A 236 -10.77 -7.00 3.53
C LYS A 236 -9.44 -7.45 4.14
N ARG A 237 -8.89 -8.59 3.69
CA ARG A 237 -7.57 -9.06 4.13
C ARG A 237 -6.46 -8.11 3.68
N VAL A 238 -6.50 -7.63 2.44
CA VAL A 238 -5.54 -6.65 1.91
C VAL A 238 -5.62 -5.32 2.67
N ASP A 239 -6.83 -4.84 2.96
CA ASP A 239 -7.04 -3.61 3.75
C ASP A 239 -6.46 -3.75 5.17
N LEU A 240 -6.77 -4.85 5.87
CA LEU A 240 -6.22 -5.12 7.21
C LEU A 240 -4.69 -5.20 7.19
N GLN A 241 -4.12 -5.76 6.11
CA GLN A 241 -2.69 -5.90 5.95
C GLN A 241 -2.03 -4.54 5.63
N LYS A 242 -2.69 -3.68 4.85
CA LYS A 242 -2.26 -2.30 4.62
C LYS A 242 -2.23 -1.52 5.93
N ASP A 243 -3.28 -1.61 6.74
CA ASP A 243 -3.34 -0.96 8.05
C ASP A 243 -2.24 -1.47 8.99
N PHE A 244 -1.97 -2.78 8.97
CA PHE A 244 -0.88 -3.37 9.74
C PHE A 244 0.50 -2.86 9.29
N VAL A 245 0.75 -2.80 7.98
CA VAL A 245 2.02 -2.28 7.43
C VAL A 245 2.18 -0.81 7.78
N SER A 246 1.15 0.01 7.63
CA SER A 246 1.17 1.43 8.01
C SER A 246 1.47 1.61 9.52
N ALA A 247 0.80 0.85 10.39
CA ALA A 247 1.09 0.88 11.83
C ALA A 247 2.51 0.40 12.17
N LEU A 248 3.05 -0.55 11.41
CA LEU A 248 4.43 -1.03 11.56
C LEU A 248 5.44 0.05 11.14
N ILE A 249 5.20 0.73 10.01
CA ILE A 249 5.97 1.88 9.53
C ILE A 249 6.03 2.96 10.63
N ASP A 250 4.89 3.37 11.17
CA ASP A 250 4.79 4.37 12.23
C ASP A 250 5.54 3.96 13.51
N SER A 251 5.44 2.69 13.90
CA SER A 251 6.13 2.15 15.07
C SER A 251 7.66 2.14 14.88
N ILE A 252 8.12 1.75 13.68
CA ILE A 252 9.53 1.76 13.30
C ILE A 252 10.06 3.20 13.28
N ASP A 253 9.33 4.15 12.69
CA ASP A 253 9.73 5.56 12.65
C ASP A 253 9.83 6.17 14.05
N ARG A 254 8.88 5.89 14.93
CA ARG A 254 8.98 6.30 16.34
C ARG A 254 10.18 5.66 17.04
N GLY A 255 10.46 4.38 16.77
CA GLY A 255 11.63 3.68 17.29
C GLY A 255 12.95 4.29 16.79
N VAL A 256 13.06 4.58 15.50
CA VAL A 256 14.20 5.26 14.88
C VAL A 256 14.37 6.66 15.46
N GLY A 257 13.29 7.41 15.60
CA GLY A 257 13.30 8.76 16.16
C GLY A 257 13.81 8.78 17.60
N GLN A 258 13.38 7.85 18.45
CA GLN A 258 13.92 7.73 19.81
C GLN A 258 15.43 7.46 19.84
N LEU A 259 15.95 6.71 18.85
CA LEU A 259 17.37 6.36 18.78
C LEU A 259 18.24 7.50 18.23
N VAL A 260 17.69 8.40 17.41
CA VAL A 260 18.49 9.30 16.57
C VAL A 260 18.08 10.77 16.63
N ASP A 261 16.84 11.09 16.97
CA ASP A 261 16.35 12.47 16.97
C ASP A 261 16.93 13.29 18.12
N ALA A 262 17.09 14.58 17.87
CA ALA A 262 17.45 15.55 18.89
C ALA A 262 16.19 16.22 19.49
N ASP A 263 16.22 16.47 20.79
CA ASP A 263 15.20 17.28 21.45
C ASP A 263 15.43 18.77 21.12
N MET A 264 14.60 19.30 20.23
CA MET A 264 14.70 20.69 19.76
C MET A 264 14.53 21.72 20.87
N ASN A 265 13.77 21.43 21.93
CA ASN A 265 13.61 22.35 23.05
C ASN A 265 14.91 22.45 23.84
N LYS A 266 15.56 21.30 24.07
CA LYS A 266 16.85 21.25 24.75
C LYS A 266 17.96 21.88 23.91
N GLU A 267 18.04 21.56 22.62
CA GLU A 267 19.06 22.12 21.73
C GLU A 267 18.87 23.61 21.50
N SER A 268 17.62 24.11 21.40
CA SER A 268 17.34 25.56 21.32
C SER A 268 17.78 26.32 22.57
N THR A 269 17.49 25.77 23.76
CA THR A 269 17.95 26.35 25.03
C THR A 269 19.48 26.33 25.13
N ARG A 270 20.10 25.22 24.70
CA ARG A 270 21.56 25.08 24.67
C ARG A 270 22.20 26.04 23.68
N LEU A 271 21.60 26.27 22.51
CA LEU A 271 22.06 27.23 21.53
C LEU A 271 22.11 28.65 22.11
N GLN A 272 21.02 29.08 22.76
CA GLN A 272 20.96 30.41 23.40
C GLN A 272 21.99 30.55 24.52
N ALA A 273 22.16 29.50 25.34
CA ALA A 273 23.20 29.48 26.38
C ALA A 273 24.61 29.57 25.78
N LEU A 274 24.91 28.82 24.71
CA LEU A 274 26.20 28.83 24.03
C LEU A 274 26.49 30.16 23.32
N GLN A 275 25.49 30.80 22.71
CA GLN A 275 25.61 32.15 22.15
C GLN A 275 25.96 33.17 23.23
N THR A 276 25.29 33.09 24.39
CA THR A 276 25.58 33.97 25.54
C THR A 276 26.98 33.71 26.09
N GLN A 277 27.39 32.44 26.23
CA GLN A 277 28.74 32.06 26.66
C GLN A 277 29.82 32.51 25.68
N GLN A 278 29.56 32.46 24.37
CA GLN A 278 30.49 32.96 23.36
C GLN A 278 30.67 34.48 23.47
N GLN A 279 29.58 35.23 23.66
CA GLN A 279 29.64 36.68 23.86
C GLN A 279 30.41 37.05 25.14
N LEU A 280 30.15 36.35 26.25
CA LEU A 280 30.89 36.50 27.51
C LEU A 280 32.36 36.09 27.35
N GLY A 281 32.66 35.04 26.58
CA GLY A 281 34.02 34.57 26.29
C GLY A 281 34.83 35.60 25.49
N ILE A 282 34.22 36.27 24.51
CA ILE A 282 34.84 37.36 23.75
C ILE A 282 35.13 38.55 24.67
N GLN A 283 34.18 38.91 25.55
CA GLN A 283 34.39 39.96 26.55
C GLN A 283 35.51 39.61 27.53
N ALA A 284 35.53 38.38 28.05
CA ALA A 284 36.57 37.89 28.96
C ALA A 284 37.95 37.86 28.30
N LEU A 285 38.04 37.48 27.01
CA LEU A 285 39.27 37.53 26.22
C LEU A 285 39.76 38.98 26.04
N SER A 286 38.85 39.91 25.77
CA SER A 286 39.17 41.34 25.66
C SER A 286 39.75 41.89 26.97
N ILE A 287 39.13 41.56 28.11
CA ILE A 287 39.61 41.94 29.45
C ILE A 287 40.96 41.28 29.77
N ALA A 288 41.15 39.99 29.45
CA ALA A 288 42.41 39.27 29.66
C ALA A 288 43.57 39.85 28.82
N ASN A 289 43.28 40.37 27.62
CA ASN A 289 44.27 41.06 26.79
C ASN A 289 44.59 42.47 27.32
N GLN A 290 43.60 43.22 27.81
CA GLN A 290 43.82 44.53 28.43
C GLN A 290 44.65 44.43 29.73
N GLY A 291 44.44 43.38 30.53
CA GLY A 291 45.23 43.13 31.74
C GLY A 291 46.73 42.97 31.46
N SER A 292 47.10 42.35 30.33
CA SER A 292 48.50 42.23 29.90
C SER A 292 49.08 43.56 29.40
N GLN A 293 48.27 44.42 28.79
CA GLN A 293 48.70 45.75 28.34
C GLN A 293 48.93 46.73 29.51
N ASN A 294 48.12 46.62 30.57
CA ASN A 294 48.32 47.41 31.79
C ASN A 294 49.59 47.04 32.55
N ILE A 295 50.08 45.80 32.41
CA ILE A 295 51.39 45.40 32.95
C ILE A 295 52.52 45.99 32.11
N LEU A 296 52.37 46.06 30.79
CA LEU A 296 53.32 46.71 29.87
C LEU A 296 53.46 48.22 30.13
N SER A 297 52.38 48.92 30.50
CA SER A 297 52.46 50.35 30.86
C SER A 297 53.17 50.62 32.19
N LEU A 298 53.26 49.61 33.07
CA LEU A 298 53.95 49.70 34.36
C LEU A 298 55.49 49.57 34.25
N PHE A 299 55.99 49.08 33.11
CA PHE A 299 57.42 48.96 32.81
C PHE A 299 57.88 49.93 31.68
N ARG A 300 57.02 50.90 31.32
CA ARG A 300 57.38 52.04 30.45
C ARG A 300 57.63 53.31 31.26
#